data_AF-A0A959RWF8-F1
#
_entry.id   AF-A0A959RWF8-F1
#
_cell.length_a   1.000
_cell.length_b   1.000
_cell.length_c   1.000
_cell.angle_alpha   90.00
_cell.angle_beta   90.00
_cell.angle_gamma   90.00
#
_symmetry.space_group_name_H-M   'P 1'
#
loop_
_entity.id
_entity.type
_entity.pdbx_description
1 polymer ?
#
loop_
_entity_poly.entity_id
_entity_poly.type
_entity_poly.pdbx_seq_one_letter_code
_entity_poly.pdbx_strand_id
1 'polypeptide(L)'
;MSLKLKLVFLVTPFIILLFANFNSYLAQHKSKQKKILFVYGGWDGHQPKECKDLFVPWLEEQGYDLVVSNTLDSYKDSTLMESVDLIIQIFTMSEISPEQEKGLLTAVRNGVAIAGWHGGLGDAFRNNPEYQFMVGGQWVAHPGGKIKYDVNITKT
;
A
#
# COMPACT_ATOMS: atom_id res chain seq x y z
N MET A 1 -41.98 33.52 31.60
CA MET A 1 -40.66 32.95 31.25
C MET A 1 -39.69 34.09 30.96
N SER A 2 -38.56 34.17 31.68
CA SER A 2 -37.64 35.32 31.57
C SER A 2 -37.00 35.41 30.18
N LEU A 3 -36.63 36.62 29.75
CA LEU A 3 -36.01 36.88 28.44
C LEU A 3 -34.73 36.03 28.24
N LYS A 4 -33.99 35.76 29.32
CA LYS A 4 -32.83 34.86 29.34
C LYS A 4 -33.20 33.41 28.99
N LEU A 5 -34.34 32.90 29.47
CA LEU A 5 -34.77 31.54 29.20
C LEU A 5 -35.21 31.37 27.73
N LYS A 6 -35.91 32.36 27.16
CA LYS A 6 -36.29 32.35 25.73
C LYS A 6 -35.08 32.38 24.78
N LEU A 7 -34.04 33.13 25.13
CA LEU A 7 -32.81 33.20 24.34
C LEU A 7 -32.05 31.86 24.37
N VAL A 8 -31.97 31.20 25.52
CA VAL A 8 -31.37 29.84 25.62
C VAL A 8 -32.13 28.84 24.74
N PHE A 9 -33.46 28.83 24.79
CA PHE A 9 -34.27 27.93 23.93
C PHE A 9 -34.13 28.21 22.43
N LEU A 10 -33.78 29.43 22.02
CA LEU A 10 -33.62 29.79 20.61
C LEU A 10 -32.20 29.51 20.07
N VAL A 11 -31.17 29.71 20.90
CA VAL A 11 -29.75 29.64 20.48
C VAL A 11 -29.20 28.22 20.57
N THR A 12 -29.67 27.42 21.55
CA THR A 12 -29.19 26.04 21.76
C THR A 12 -29.44 25.10 20.55
N PRO A 13 -30.63 25.05 19.93
CA PRO A 13 -30.85 24.20 18.75
C PRO A 13 -30.04 24.64 17.52
N PHE A 14 -29.75 25.95 17.39
CA PHE A 14 -28.92 26.47 16.30
C PHE A 14 -27.45 26.04 16.45
N ILE A 15 -26.92 26.04 17.67
CA ILE A 15 -25.58 25.53 17.98
C ILE A 15 -25.50 24.02 17.71
N ILE A 16 -26.50 23.24 18.17
CA ILE A 16 -26.54 21.79 17.90
C ILE A 16 -26.54 21.50 16.40
N LEU A 17 -27.30 22.26 15.61
CA LEU A 17 -27.36 22.10 14.16
C LEU A 17 -26.02 22.47 13.48
N LEU A 18 -25.35 23.53 13.94
CA LEU A 18 -24.00 23.92 13.50
C LEU A 18 -22.98 22.82 13.79
N PHE A 19 -22.98 22.25 15.00
CA PHE A 19 -22.10 21.14 15.36
C PHE A 19 -22.39 19.87 14.55
N ALA A 20 -23.65 19.54 14.29
CA ALA A 20 -24.03 18.38 13.48
C ALA A 20 -23.58 18.53 12.00
N ASN A 21 -23.73 19.74 11.44
CA ASN A 21 -23.26 20.04 10.09
C ASN A 21 -21.73 20.02 9.99
N PHE A 22 -21.04 20.54 11.01
CA PHE A 22 -19.58 20.52 11.06
C PHE A 22 -19.00 19.10 11.17
N ASN A 23 -19.60 18.24 12.00
CA ASN A 23 -19.19 16.83 12.07
C ASN A 23 -19.47 16.06 10.77
N SER A 24 -20.60 16.31 10.12
CA SER A 24 -20.89 15.72 8.80
C SER A 24 -19.90 16.19 7.73
N TYR A 25 -19.53 17.47 7.75
CA TYR A 25 -18.51 18.04 6.87
C TYR A 25 -17.14 17.39 7.08
N LEU A 26 -16.71 17.25 8.35
CA LEU A 26 -15.46 16.57 8.68
C LEU A 26 -15.48 15.09 8.28
N ALA A 27 -16.60 14.38 8.46
CA ALA A 27 -16.73 12.99 8.04
C ALA A 27 -16.65 12.83 6.52
N GLN A 28 -17.24 13.76 5.77
CA GLN A 28 -17.22 13.76 4.30
C GLN A 28 -15.86 14.17 3.72
N HIS A 29 -15.09 14.99 4.44
CA HIS A 29 -13.76 15.46 4.04
C HIS A 29 -12.60 14.72 4.71
N LYS A 30 -12.87 13.73 5.58
CA LYS A 30 -11.85 12.82 6.06
C LYS A 30 -11.38 11.98 4.88
N SER A 31 -10.12 12.14 4.48
CA SER A 31 -9.54 11.28 3.44
C SER A 31 -9.72 9.82 3.85
N LYS A 32 -10.28 9.01 2.95
CA LYS A 32 -10.36 7.55 3.16
C LYS A 32 -8.99 7.06 3.57
N GLN A 33 -8.93 6.30 4.67
CA GLN A 33 -7.70 5.65 5.12
C GLN A 33 -7.19 4.79 3.97
N LYS A 34 -5.93 5.00 3.59
CA LYS A 34 -5.33 4.30 2.47
C LYS A 34 -5.02 2.87 2.87
N LYS A 35 -5.39 1.93 2.00
CA LYS A 35 -5.25 0.50 2.25
C LYS A 35 -4.06 -0.06 1.48
N ILE A 36 -3.20 -0.80 2.16
CA ILE A 36 -1.98 -1.37 1.58
C ILE A 36 -2.03 -2.90 1.71
N LEU A 37 -1.75 -3.58 0.60
CA LEU A 37 -1.43 -5.00 0.62
C LEU A 37 0.10 -5.16 0.71
N PHE A 38 0.60 -5.72 1.80
CA PHE A 38 2.01 -6.06 1.98
C PHE A 38 2.21 -7.55 1.71
N VAL A 39 2.85 -7.90 0.60
CA VAL A 39 3.09 -9.29 0.18
C VAL A 39 4.56 -9.63 0.37
N TYR A 40 4.86 -10.71 1.10
CA TYR A 40 6.23 -11.10 1.40
C TYR A 40 6.45 -12.61 1.27
N GLY A 41 7.66 -13.01 0.85
CA GLY A 41 8.05 -14.41 0.72
C GLY A 41 9.20 -14.60 -0.26
N GLY A 42 9.24 -15.78 -0.89
CA GLY A 42 10.32 -16.16 -1.81
C GLY A 42 11.56 -16.63 -1.07
N TRP A 43 12.75 -16.28 -1.58
CA TRP A 43 14.01 -16.79 -1.03
C TRP A 43 14.39 -16.17 0.33
N ASP A 44 14.57 -17.02 1.36
CA ASP A 44 14.93 -16.62 2.72
C ASP A 44 16.25 -15.82 2.82
N GLY A 45 17.19 -16.01 1.88
CA GLY A 45 18.44 -15.24 1.86
C GLY A 45 18.26 -13.74 1.61
N HIS A 46 17.07 -13.31 1.15
CA HIS A 46 16.67 -11.91 1.06
C HIS A 46 15.82 -11.43 2.25
N GLN A 47 15.68 -12.27 3.28
CA GLN A 47 15.10 -11.90 4.58
C GLN A 47 13.72 -11.23 4.47
N PRO A 48 12.76 -11.82 3.72
CA PRO A 48 11.46 -11.17 3.49
C PRO A 48 10.67 -10.99 4.79
N LYS A 49 10.82 -11.92 5.75
CA LYS A 49 10.14 -11.85 7.04
C LYS A 49 10.69 -10.72 7.90
N GLU A 50 12.00 -10.57 7.98
CA GLU A 50 12.67 -9.50 8.73
C GLU A 50 12.34 -8.12 8.13
N CYS A 51 12.30 -8.03 6.80
CA CYS A 51 11.83 -6.82 6.13
C CYS A 51 10.38 -6.48 6.51
N LYS A 52 9.49 -7.48 6.48
CA LYS A 52 8.10 -7.33 6.93
C LYS A 52 8.02 -6.86 8.38
N ASP A 53 8.81 -7.46 9.29
CA ASP A 53 8.85 -7.12 10.71
C ASP A 53 9.34 -5.69 10.97
N LEU A 54 10.09 -5.08 10.04
CA LEU A 54 10.49 -3.68 10.10
C LEU A 54 9.41 -2.73 9.54
N PHE A 55 8.88 -3.02 8.35
CA PHE A 55 8.04 -2.07 7.63
C PHE A 55 6.57 -2.12 8.03
N VAL A 56 6.02 -3.28 8.38
CA VAL A 56 4.60 -3.41 8.74
C VAL A 56 4.26 -2.55 9.98
N PRO A 57 4.99 -2.65 11.11
CA PRO A 57 4.71 -1.80 12.27
C PRO A 57 4.85 -0.30 11.94
N TRP A 58 5.87 0.07 11.17
CA TRP A 58 6.07 1.46 10.75
C TRP A 58 4.91 2.00 9.90
N LEU A 59 4.39 1.20 8.97
CA LEU A 59 3.23 1.57 8.14
C LEU A 59 1.94 1.68 8.97
N GLU A 60 1.74 0.81 9.96
CA GLU A 60 0.62 0.91 10.89
C GLU A 60 0.70 2.20 11.73
N GLU A 61 1.91 2.57 12.20
CA GLU A 61 2.17 3.83 12.90
C GLU A 61 1.89 5.07 12.01
N GLN A 62 2.08 4.96 10.70
CA GLN A 62 1.69 6.01 9.75
C GLN A 62 0.17 6.08 9.51
N GLY A 63 -0.61 5.16 10.08
CA GLY A 63 -2.07 5.14 10.00
C GLY A 63 -2.65 4.50 8.75
N TYR A 64 -1.89 3.63 8.06
CA TYR A 64 -2.41 2.86 6.92
C TYR A 64 -3.23 1.65 7.39
N ASP A 65 -4.24 1.27 6.59
CA ASP A 65 -4.96 0.00 6.76
C ASP A 65 -4.17 -1.11 6.06
N LEU A 66 -3.69 -2.13 6.78
CA LEU A 66 -2.80 -3.14 6.24
C LEU A 66 -3.47 -4.51 6.09
N VAL A 67 -3.25 -5.12 4.93
CA VAL A 67 -3.41 -6.55 4.72
C VAL A 67 -2.03 -7.14 4.48
N VAL A 68 -1.61 -8.08 5.31
CA VAL A 68 -0.29 -8.71 5.21
C VAL A 68 -0.46 -10.15 4.73
N SER A 69 0.17 -10.49 3.61
CA SER A 69 0.09 -11.82 2.99
C SER A 69 1.49 -12.42 2.82
N ASN A 70 1.67 -13.67 3.26
CA ASN A 70 2.90 -14.43 3.02
C ASN A 70 2.82 -15.33 1.77
N THR A 71 1.82 -15.10 0.91
CA THR A 71 1.57 -15.87 -0.32
C THR A 71 1.15 -14.93 -1.45
N LEU A 72 1.49 -15.31 -2.68
CA LEU A 72 1.04 -14.62 -3.89
C LEU A 72 -0.45 -14.85 -4.19
N ASP A 73 -1.11 -15.78 -3.49
CA ASP A 73 -2.54 -16.06 -3.68
C ASP A 73 -3.45 -14.88 -3.34
N SER A 74 -2.96 -13.88 -2.59
CA SER A 74 -3.66 -12.60 -2.44
C SER A 74 -3.95 -11.92 -3.77
N TYR A 75 -3.13 -12.15 -4.80
CA TYR A 75 -3.36 -11.60 -6.14
C TYR A 75 -4.54 -12.27 -6.87
N LYS A 76 -4.96 -13.47 -6.45
CA LYS A 76 -6.12 -14.16 -7.02
C LYS A 76 -7.45 -13.62 -6.46
N ASP A 77 -7.44 -12.92 -5.34
CA ASP A 77 -8.63 -12.34 -4.73
C ASP A 77 -8.94 -10.98 -5.37
N SER A 78 -9.85 -10.96 -6.35
CA SER A 78 -10.24 -9.73 -7.05
C SER A 78 -10.84 -8.70 -6.10
N THR A 79 -11.57 -9.12 -5.06
CA THR A 79 -12.20 -8.19 -4.12
C THR A 79 -11.13 -7.49 -3.28
N LEU A 80 -10.12 -8.23 -2.83
CA LEU A 80 -8.98 -7.64 -2.15
C LEU A 80 -8.22 -6.68 -3.06
N MET A 81 -7.87 -7.13 -4.28
CA MET A 81 -7.07 -6.37 -5.23
C MET A 81 -7.75 -5.08 -5.71
N GLU A 82 -9.08 -5.07 -5.80
CA GLU A 82 -9.87 -3.86 -6.10
C GLU A 82 -10.00 -2.91 -4.88
N SER A 83 -9.78 -3.41 -3.66
CA SER A 83 -9.96 -2.65 -2.42
C SER A 83 -8.74 -1.85 -1.98
N VAL A 84 -7.54 -2.21 -2.46
CA VAL A 84 -6.27 -1.63 -2.01
C VAL A 84 -5.83 -0.46 -2.88
N ASP A 85 -5.14 0.50 -2.27
CA ASP A 85 -4.56 1.66 -2.95
C ASP A 85 -3.10 1.41 -3.39
N LEU A 86 -2.38 0.54 -2.65
CA LEU A 86 -0.97 0.25 -2.87
C LEU A 86 -0.67 -1.23 -2.56
N ILE A 87 0.18 -1.83 -3.39
CA ILE A 87 0.81 -3.12 -3.13
C ILE A 87 2.28 -2.89 -2.83
N ILE A 88 2.76 -3.37 -1.69
CA ILE A 88 4.19 -3.44 -1.36
C ILE A 88 4.61 -4.90 -1.47
N GLN A 89 5.53 -5.21 -2.40
CA GLN A 89 5.97 -6.58 -2.67
C GLN A 89 7.42 -6.80 -2.28
N ILE A 90 7.65 -7.90 -1.55
CA ILE A 90 8.96 -8.49 -1.28
C ILE A 90 8.90 -9.98 -1.58
N PHE A 91 9.01 -10.33 -2.86
CA PHE A 91 9.13 -11.72 -3.31
C PHE A 91 10.34 -11.81 -4.22
N THR A 92 11.29 -12.69 -3.91
CA THR A 92 12.51 -12.84 -4.73
C THR A 92 12.68 -14.29 -5.19
N MET A 93 13.25 -14.48 -6.38
CA MET A 93 13.66 -15.78 -6.94
C MET A 93 12.51 -16.80 -6.91
N SER A 94 11.33 -16.37 -7.33
CA SER A 94 10.10 -17.14 -7.26
C SER A 94 9.44 -17.24 -8.64
N GLU A 95 8.35 -17.99 -8.71
CA GLU A 95 7.48 -18.04 -9.88
C GLU A 95 6.12 -17.44 -9.53
N ILE A 96 5.43 -16.93 -10.53
CA ILE A 96 4.07 -16.41 -10.43
C ILE A 96 3.18 -17.25 -11.34
N SER A 97 2.05 -17.71 -10.84
CA SER A 97 1.09 -18.44 -11.67
C SER A 97 0.36 -17.49 -12.63
N PRO A 98 -0.19 -17.98 -13.76
CA PRO A 98 -0.94 -17.13 -14.69
C PRO A 98 -2.11 -16.37 -14.03
N GLU A 99 -2.77 -16.97 -13.04
CA GLU A 99 -3.87 -16.35 -12.29
C GLU A 99 -3.38 -15.24 -11.36
N GLN A 100 -2.26 -15.47 -10.67
CA GLN A 100 -1.62 -14.47 -9.79
C GLN A 100 -1.12 -13.28 -10.62
N GLU A 101 -0.47 -13.56 -11.75
CA GLU A 101 0.01 -12.54 -12.68
C GLU A 101 -1.15 -11.71 -13.21
N LYS A 102 -2.21 -12.37 -13.72
CA LYS A 102 -3.39 -11.69 -14.23
C LYS A 102 -4.02 -10.77 -13.19
N GLY A 103 -4.15 -11.22 -11.95
CA GLY A 103 -4.70 -10.44 -10.85
C GLY A 103 -3.86 -9.20 -10.53
N LEU A 104 -2.54 -9.37 -10.39
CA LEU A 104 -1.60 -8.26 -10.15
C LEU A 104 -1.62 -7.24 -11.29
N LEU A 105 -1.44 -7.69 -12.53
CA LEU A 105 -1.41 -6.81 -13.70
C LEU A 105 -2.74 -6.06 -13.88
N THR A 106 -3.87 -6.71 -13.60
CA THR A 106 -5.19 -6.07 -13.68
C THR A 106 -5.33 -4.96 -12.64
N ALA A 107 -4.92 -5.21 -11.39
CA ALA A 107 -4.97 -4.20 -10.34
C ALA A 107 -4.11 -2.97 -10.68
N VAL A 108 -2.87 -3.18 -11.13
CA VAL A 108 -1.97 -2.09 -11.51
C VAL A 108 -2.49 -1.31 -12.73
N ARG A 109 -3.00 -2.01 -13.75
CA ARG A 109 -3.65 -1.35 -14.90
C ARG A 109 -4.87 -0.51 -14.50
N ASN A 110 -5.58 -0.92 -13.45
CA ASN A 110 -6.73 -0.19 -12.90
C ASN A 110 -6.34 0.94 -11.94
N GLY A 111 -5.04 1.20 -11.74
CA GLY A 111 -4.53 2.34 -10.98
C GLY A 111 -4.09 2.04 -9.56
N VAL A 112 -4.03 0.76 -9.15
CA VAL A 112 -3.38 0.39 -7.88
C VAL A 112 -1.89 0.65 -8.00
N ALA A 113 -1.32 1.39 -7.04
CA ALA A 113 0.12 1.63 -7.00
C ALA A 113 0.87 0.35 -6.64
N ILE A 114 2.11 0.21 -7.12
CA ILE A 114 3.00 -0.89 -6.75
C ILE A 114 4.35 -0.33 -6.30
N ALA A 115 4.87 -0.87 -5.19
CA ALA A 115 6.18 -0.55 -4.66
C ALA A 115 6.90 -1.81 -4.17
N GLY A 116 8.20 -1.69 -4.02
CA GLY A 116 9.09 -2.74 -3.55
C GLY A 116 10.53 -2.36 -3.87
N TRP A 117 11.49 -3.21 -3.52
CA TRP A 117 12.90 -2.87 -3.65
C TRP A 117 13.74 -4.05 -4.07
N HIS A 118 14.83 -3.73 -4.78
CA HIS A 118 15.87 -4.68 -5.15
C HIS A 118 15.26 -5.95 -5.78
N GLY A 119 15.57 -7.11 -5.23
CA GLY A 119 15.07 -8.39 -5.72
C GLY A 119 13.60 -8.66 -5.43
N GLY A 120 12.98 -7.92 -4.49
CA GLY A 120 11.56 -8.06 -4.16
C GLY A 120 10.60 -7.67 -5.29
N LEU A 121 11.07 -6.84 -6.24
CA LEU A 121 10.42 -6.58 -7.53
C LEU A 121 11.27 -7.10 -8.69
N GLY A 122 12.50 -6.61 -8.83
CA GLY A 122 13.30 -6.82 -10.03
C GLY A 122 13.78 -8.26 -10.24
N ASP A 123 13.86 -9.04 -9.17
CA ASP A 123 14.32 -10.44 -9.17
C ASP A 123 13.20 -11.43 -8.80
N ALA A 124 11.94 -10.99 -8.83
CA ALA A 124 10.80 -11.77 -8.36
C ALA A 124 10.47 -12.93 -9.30
N PHE A 125 10.15 -12.62 -10.57
CA PHE A 125 9.57 -13.55 -11.54
C PHE A 125 10.33 -13.51 -12.88
N ARG A 126 11.54 -14.09 -12.91
CA ARG A 126 12.49 -13.96 -14.03
C ARG A 126 11.97 -14.43 -15.40
N ASN A 127 11.00 -15.33 -15.41
CA ASN A 127 10.43 -15.91 -16.64
C ASN A 127 9.14 -15.23 -17.09
N ASN A 128 8.79 -14.05 -16.55
CA ASN A 128 7.52 -13.38 -16.82
C ASN A 128 7.71 -11.99 -17.46
N PRO A 129 7.67 -11.89 -18.81
CA PRO A 129 7.89 -10.63 -19.52
C PRO A 129 6.84 -9.56 -19.23
N GLU A 130 5.58 -9.93 -19.02
CA GLU A 130 4.49 -8.98 -18.74
C GLU A 130 4.68 -8.32 -17.37
N TYR A 131 5.08 -9.11 -16.36
CA TYR A 131 5.47 -8.58 -15.06
C TYR A 131 6.70 -7.67 -15.17
N GLN A 132 7.74 -8.08 -15.90
CA GLN A 132 8.94 -7.26 -16.14
C GLN A 132 8.60 -5.94 -16.82
N PHE A 133 7.66 -5.97 -17.78
CA PHE A 133 7.15 -4.77 -18.42
C PHE A 133 6.40 -3.87 -17.43
N MET A 134 5.55 -4.44 -16.57
CA MET A 134 4.83 -3.68 -15.53
C MET A 134 5.79 -3.00 -14.55
N VAL A 135 6.83 -3.69 -14.05
CA VAL A 135 7.81 -3.10 -13.12
C VAL A 135 8.86 -2.23 -13.83
N GLY A 136 8.95 -2.30 -15.16
CA GLY A 136 9.90 -1.52 -15.96
C GLY A 136 11.33 -2.05 -15.95
N GLY A 137 11.56 -3.33 -15.65
CA GLY A 137 12.90 -3.91 -15.59
C GLY A 137 12.95 -5.41 -15.33
N GLN A 138 14.14 -5.98 -15.49
CA GLN A 138 14.44 -7.38 -15.18
C GLN A 138 15.81 -7.49 -14.50
N TRP A 139 15.95 -8.42 -13.56
CA TRP A 139 17.26 -8.78 -13.03
C TRP A 139 18.10 -9.49 -14.10
N VAL A 140 19.37 -9.09 -14.22
CA VAL A 140 20.33 -9.68 -15.18
C VAL A 140 21.52 -10.30 -14.45
N ALA A 141 22.18 -9.52 -13.59
CA ALA A 141 23.35 -9.96 -12.83
C ALA A 141 23.59 -9.04 -11.63
N HIS A 142 24.53 -9.42 -10.78
CA HIS A 142 25.18 -8.55 -9.81
C HIS A 142 26.64 -8.25 -10.24
N PRO A 143 26.89 -7.29 -11.16
CA PRO A 143 28.25 -6.96 -11.58
C PRO A 143 29.10 -6.52 -10.38
N GLY A 144 30.23 -7.19 -10.14
CA GLY A 144 31.09 -6.91 -8.99
C GLY A 144 30.55 -7.39 -7.64
N GLY A 145 29.35 -7.98 -7.59
CA GLY A 145 28.76 -8.53 -6.37
C GLY A 145 28.24 -7.47 -5.39
N LYS A 146 28.42 -7.72 -4.10
CA LYS A 146 28.00 -6.80 -3.02
C LYS A 146 29.18 -5.91 -2.64
N ILE A 147 29.16 -4.67 -3.11
CA ILE A 147 30.23 -3.69 -2.88
C ILE A 147 29.73 -2.49 -2.08
N LYS A 148 30.65 -1.83 -1.38
CA LYS A 148 30.39 -0.51 -0.82
C LYS A 148 30.47 0.53 -1.94
N TYR A 149 29.53 1.45 -1.98
CA TYR A 149 29.50 2.57 -2.93
C TYR A 149 28.91 3.81 -2.26
N ASP A 150 29.21 4.98 -2.81
CA ASP A 150 28.68 6.26 -2.32
C ASP A 150 27.52 6.71 -3.22
N VAL A 151 26.43 7.15 -2.58
CA VAL A 151 25.26 7.71 -3.27
C VAL A 151 25.27 9.22 -3.12
N ASN A 152 25.36 9.92 -4.26
CA ASN A 152 25.26 11.38 -4.31
C ASN A 152 23.86 11.78 -4.78
N ILE A 153 23.00 12.19 -3.85
CA ILE A 153 21.69 12.75 -4.18
C ILE A 153 21.89 14.19 -4.65
N THR A 154 21.62 14.45 -5.93
CA THR A 154 21.70 15.80 -6.51
C THR A 154 20.30 16.39 -6.69
N LYS A 155 20.18 17.72 -6.68
CA LYS A 155 18.95 18.39 -7.07
C LYS A 155 18.92 18.46 -8.60
N THR A 156 17.90 17.86 -9.22
CA THR A 156 17.51 18.12 -10.61
C THR A 156 16.51 19.24 -10.68
#